data_AF-A0A7S4DGI0-F1
#
_entry.id   AF-A0A7S4DGI0-F1
#
_cell.length_a   1.000
_cell.length_b   1.000
_cell.length_c   1.000
_cell.angle_alpha   90.00
_cell.angle_beta   90.00
_cell.angle_gamma   90.00
#
_symmetry.space_group_name_H-M   'P 1'
#
loop_
_entity.id
_entity.type
_entity.pdbx_description
1 polymer ?
#
loop_
_entity_poly.entity_id
_entity_poly.type
_entity_poly.pdbx_seq_one_letter_code
_entity_poly.pdbx_strand_id
1 'polypeptide(L)'
;MMEGDEYSQRPLRFLGTEEEDLASSPEWGVVYLFGLFLIFITMSMICDEYFVAALEEMIKQYNISADVAGTVLMAAGTSIPELFAALVGLFFSDSSDAGLGTVVGSVVFNGTVIVGGALLVSPSEVP
;
A
#
# COMPACT_ATOMS: atom_id res chain seq x y z
N MET A 1 46.37 25.01 -10.95
CA MET A 1 45.80 24.66 -9.64
C MET A 1 44.32 24.42 -9.92
N MET A 2 43.92 23.15 -9.82
CA MET A 2 42.64 22.63 -10.31
C MET A 2 41.56 22.99 -9.28
N GLU A 3 40.59 23.81 -9.69
CA GLU A 3 39.42 24.15 -8.87
C GLU A 3 38.33 23.12 -9.20
N GLY A 4 38.16 22.16 -8.29
CA GLY A 4 37.35 20.97 -8.49
C GLY A 4 36.13 20.95 -7.57
N ASP A 5 35.21 21.90 -7.70
CA ASP A 5 33.97 21.95 -6.91
C ASP A 5 32.77 22.50 -7.72
N GLU A 6 32.62 22.11 -8.98
CA GLU A 6 31.49 22.54 -9.83
C GLU A 6 30.71 21.35 -10.43
N TYR A 7 30.42 20.35 -9.59
CA TYR A 7 29.57 19.20 -9.95
C TYR A 7 28.51 18.84 -8.90
N SER A 8 28.19 19.76 -7.97
CA SER A 8 27.18 19.56 -6.93
C SER A 8 26.05 20.59 -7.01
N GLN A 9 25.48 20.81 -8.20
CA GLN A 9 24.27 21.61 -8.38
C GLN A 9 23.65 21.38 -9.78
N ARG A 10 23.11 20.19 -10.01
CA ARG A 10 22.01 20.05 -10.98
C ARG A 10 20.75 19.78 -10.18
N PRO A 11 19.79 20.73 -10.11
CA PRO A 11 18.52 20.47 -9.46
C PRO A 11 17.79 19.43 -10.31
N LEU A 12 17.59 18.25 -9.74
CA LEU A 12 16.78 17.16 -10.28
C LEU A 12 15.29 17.57 -10.19
N ARG A 13 14.90 18.62 -10.92
CA ARG A 13 13.61 19.34 -10.83
C ARG A 13 12.82 19.27 -12.14
N PHE A 14 12.95 18.16 -12.88
CA PHE A 14 12.29 17.97 -14.18
C PHE A 14 11.61 16.59 -14.35
N LEU A 15 11.53 15.77 -13.28
CA LEU A 15 10.90 14.44 -13.36
C LEU A 15 9.70 14.27 -12.40
N GLY A 16 9.37 15.29 -11.60
CA GLY A 16 8.21 15.28 -10.69
C GLY A 16 7.11 16.28 -11.06
N THR A 17 7.32 17.13 -12.07
CA THR A 17 6.39 18.22 -12.39
C THR A 17 5.27 17.81 -13.35
N GLU A 18 5.49 16.82 -14.23
CA GLU A 18 4.44 16.46 -15.21
C GLU A 18 3.26 15.70 -14.57
N GLU A 19 3.48 14.96 -13.46
CA GLU A 19 2.39 14.31 -12.72
C GLU A 19 1.65 15.27 -11.76
N GLU A 20 2.35 16.26 -11.17
CA GLU A 20 1.74 17.27 -10.29
C GLU A 20 0.99 18.37 -11.07
N ASP A 21 1.43 18.72 -12.28
CA ASP A 21 0.83 19.81 -13.06
C ASP A 21 -0.53 19.42 -13.68
N LEU A 22 -0.76 18.14 -14.02
CA LEU A 22 -2.05 17.68 -14.55
C LEU A 22 -3.15 17.61 -13.46
N ALA A 23 -2.75 17.44 -12.20
CA ALA A 23 -3.63 17.40 -11.02
C ALA A 23 -4.10 18.80 -10.56
N SER A 24 -3.54 19.88 -11.13
CA SER A 24 -3.78 21.26 -10.67
C SER A 24 -5.06 21.92 -11.24
N SER A 25 -5.72 21.28 -12.21
CA SER A 25 -6.99 21.76 -12.77
C SER A 25 -8.18 21.11 -12.05
N PRO A 26 -9.12 21.91 -11.49
CA PRO A 26 -10.13 21.40 -10.55
C PRO A 26 -11.10 20.38 -11.18
N GLU A 27 -11.32 20.43 -12.50
CA GLU A 27 -12.14 19.44 -13.21
C GLU A 27 -11.52 18.02 -13.24
N TRP A 28 -10.19 17.90 -13.31
CA TRP A 28 -9.53 16.58 -13.40
C TRP A 28 -9.43 15.90 -12.05
N GLY A 29 -9.32 16.65 -10.96
CA GLY A 29 -9.30 16.10 -9.60
C GLY A 29 -10.53 15.23 -9.30
N VAL A 30 -11.71 15.61 -9.78
CA VAL A 30 -12.94 14.84 -9.60
C VAL A 30 -12.89 13.52 -10.39
N VAL A 31 -12.34 13.54 -11.60
CA VAL A 31 -12.17 12.35 -12.44
C VAL A 31 -11.19 11.37 -11.80
N TYR A 32 -10.07 11.87 -11.25
CA TYR A 32 -9.10 11.07 -10.51
C TYR A 32 -9.71 10.45 -9.26
N LEU A 33 -10.44 11.22 -8.45
CA LEU A 33 -11.12 10.71 -7.25
C LEU A 33 -12.16 9.64 -7.60
N PHE A 34 -12.94 9.87 -8.65
CA PHE A 34 -13.93 8.89 -9.12
C PHE A 34 -13.27 7.61 -9.64
N GLY A 35 -12.19 7.75 -10.43
CA GLY A 35 -11.40 6.61 -10.90
C GLY A 35 -10.80 5.81 -9.75
N LEU A 36 -10.21 6.48 -8.77
CA LEU A 36 -9.67 5.86 -7.55
C LEU A 36 -10.74 5.09 -6.78
N PHE A 37 -11.93 5.68 -6.62
CA PHE A 37 -13.05 5.03 -5.95
C PHE A 37 -13.53 3.77 -6.69
N LEU A 38 -13.64 3.82 -8.02
CA LEU A 38 -14.01 2.66 -8.83
C LEU A 38 -12.96 1.54 -8.73
N ILE A 39 -11.67 1.89 -8.81
CA ILE A 39 -10.58 0.92 -8.65
C ILE A 39 -10.64 0.29 -7.25
N PHE A 40 -10.87 1.09 -6.21
CA PHE A 40 -11.01 0.58 -4.84
C PHE A 40 -12.16 -0.42 -4.71
N ILE A 41 -13.35 -0.10 -5.23
CA ILE A 41 -14.52 -1.00 -5.18
C ILE A 41 -14.26 -2.28 -5.95
N THR A 42 -13.77 -2.18 -7.20
CA THR A 42 -13.51 -3.36 -8.03
C THR A 42 -12.44 -4.27 -7.41
N MET A 43 -11.38 -3.70 -6.83
CA MET A 43 -10.35 -4.46 -6.14
C MET A 43 -10.88 -5.14 -4.88
N SER A 44 -11.72 -4.46 -4.09
CA SER A 44 -12.38 -5.05 -2.93
C SER A 44 -13.22 -6.27 -3.31
N MET A 45 -14.01 -6.18 -4.39
CA MET A 45 -14.81 -7.31 -4.87
C MET A 45 -13.93 -8.49 -5.31
N ILE A 46 -12.81 -8.22 -5.98
CA ILE A 46 -11.87 -9.25 -6.41
C ILE A 46 -11.23 -9.95 -5.19
N CYS A 47 -10.84 -9.19 -4.16
CA CYS A 47 -10.32 -9.76 -2.93
C CYS A 47 -11.34 -10.68 -2.25
N ASP A 48 -12.60 -10.25 -2.11
CA ASP A 48 -13.60 -11.07 -1.42
C ASP A 48 -13.91 -12.37 -2.18
N GLU A 49 -13.99 -12.32 -3.51
CA GLU A 49 -14.43 -13.47 -4.30
C GLU A 49 -13.29 -14.43 -4.67
N TYR A 50 -12.10 -13.92 -5.00
CA TYR A 50 -10.99 -14.74 -5.47
C TYR A 50 -9.97 -15.05 -4.38
N PHE A 51 -9.63 -14.10 -3.51
CA PHE A 51 -8.60 -14.32 -2.50
C PHE A 51 -9.08 -15.31 -1.41
N VAL A 52 -10.32 -15.16 -0.92
CA VAL A 52 -10.89 -16.11 0.07
C VAL A 52 -10.98 -17.52 -0.51
N ALA A 53 -11.47 -17.67 -1.73
CA ALA A 53 -11.56 -18.98 -2.40
C ALA A 53 -10.18 -19.62 -2.61
N ALA A 54 -9.16 -18.83 -2.94
CA ALA A 54 -7.79 -19.32 -3.06
C ALA A 54 -7.23 -19.80 -1.72
N LEU A 55 -7.52 -19.10 -0.62
CA LEU A 55 -7.12 -19.52 0.73
C LEU A 55 -7.75 -20.87 1.12
N GLU A 56 -9.05 -21.05 0.87
CA GLU A 56 -9.74 -22.31 1.15
C GLU A 56 -9.11 -23.49 0.40
N GLU A 57 -8.72 -23.29 -0.85
CA GLU A 57 -8.07 -24.33 -1.65
C GLU A 57 -6.67 -24.66 -1.14
N MET A 58 -5.89 -23.66 -0.71
CA MET A 58 -4.59 -23.90 -0.07
C MET A 58 -4.73 -24.69 1.24
N ILE A 59 -5.72 -24.37 2.06
CA ILE A 59 -5.98 -25.08 3.33
C ILE A 59 -6.28 -26.56 3.06
N LYS A 60 -7.13 -26.86 2.07
CA LYS A 60 -7.48 -28.23 1.67
C LYS A 60 -6.25 -29.03 1.21
N GLN A 61 -5.35 -28.41 0.44
CA GLN A 61 -4.16 -29.09 -0.06
C GLN A 61 -3.12 -29.36 1.03
N TYR A 62 -2.93 -28.41 1.96
CA TYR A 62 -1.89 -28.51 3.00
C TYR A 62 -2.32 -29.20 4.30
N ASN A 63 -3.58 -29.66 4.42
CA ASN A 63 -4.11 -30.37 5.61
C ASN A 63 -3.92 -29.58 6.94
N ILE A 64 -3.97 -28.25 6.87
CA ILE A 64 -3.85 -27.38 8.05
C ILE A 64 -5.25 -27.12 8.63
N SER A 65 -5.34 -26.91 9.95
CA SER A 65 -6.59 -26.48 10.59
C SER A 65 -7.12 -25.21 9.90
N ALA A 66 -8.35 -25.28 9.39
CA ALA A 66 -8.94 -24.24 8.55
C ALA A 66 -9.02 -22.89 9.27
N ASP A 67 -9.30 -22.89 10.57
CA ASP A 67 -9.45 -21.67 11.35
C ASP A 67 -8.13 -20.92 11.50
N VAL A 68 -7.04 -21.65 11.77
CA VAL A 68 -5.72 -21.05 12.02
C VAL A 68 -5.04 -20.65 10.70
N ALA A 69 -5.13 -21.50 9.68
CA ALA A 69 -4.56 -21.15 8.38
C ALA A 69 -5.34 -20.02 7.71
N GLY A 70 -6.67 -20.03 7.79
CA GLY A 70 -7.52 -18.98 7.23
C GLY A 70 -7.23 -17.62 7.88
N THR A 71 -7.22 -17.55 9.21
CA THR A 71 -6.93 -16.29 9.93
C THR A 71 -5.52 -15.76 9.66
N VAL A 72 -4.50 -16.61 9.75
CA VAL A 72 -3.10 -16.18 9.54
C VAL A 72 -2.83 -15.81 8.08
N LEU A 73 -3.31 -16.60 7.12
CA LEU A 73 -3.09 -16.31 5.71
C LEU A 73 -3.91 -15.11 5.23
N MET A 74 -5.12 -14.90 5.77
CA MET A 74 -5.90 -13.70 5.48
C MET A 74 -5.20 -12.46 6.04
N ALA A 75 -4.77 -12.49 7.30
CA ALA A 75 -4.04 -11.37 7.92
C ALA A 75 -2.68 -11.08 7.24
N ALA A 76 -1.97 -12.13 6.83
CA ALA A 76 -0.71 -12.00 6.09
C ALA A 76 -0.96 -11.44 4.68
N GLY A 77 -1.97 -11.98 3.97
CA GLY A 77 -2.29 -11.59 2.60
C GLY A 77 -2.69 -10.12 2.46
N THR A 78 -3.41 -9.58 3.44
CA THR A 78 -3.77 -8.15 3.47
C THR A 78 -2.62 -7.22 3.85
N SER A 79 -1.43 -7.74 4.15
CA SER A 79 -0.25 -6.93 4.51
C SER A 79 0.89 -7.02 3.48
N ILE A 80 0.78 -7.97 2.52
CA ILE A 80 1.80 -8.20 1.49
C ILE A 80 1.85 -7.06 0.46
N PRO A 81 0.73 -6.54 -0.08
CA PRO A 81 0.76 -5.40 -1.00
C PRO A 81 1.42 -4.17 -0.40
N GLU A 82 1.19 -3.92 0.88
CA GLU A 82 1.75 -2.82 1.66
C GLU A 82 3.26 -3.01 1.85
N LEU A 83 3.68 -4.23 2.19
CA LEU A 83 5.10 -4.59 2.28
C LEU A 83 5.79 -4.43 0.93
N PHE A 84 5.13 -4.82 -0.17
CA PHE A 84 5.66 -4.67 -1.52
C PHE A 84 5.78 -3.21 -1.92
N ALA A 85 4.74 -2.39 -1.69
CA ALA A 85 4.77 -0.95 -1.94
C ALA A 85 5.88 -0.27 -1.12
N ALA A 86 6.04 -0.67 0.13
CA ALA A 86 7.12 -0.19 0.99
C ALA A 86 8.52 -0.58 0.46
N LEU A 87 8.67 -1.83 0.01
CA LEU A 87 9.91 -2.33 -0.56
C LEU A 87 10.27 -1.57 -1.84
N VAL A 88 9.31 -1.39 -2.76
CA VAL A 88 9.50 -0.61 -3.99
C VAL A 88 9.86 0.84 -3.64
N GLY A 89 9.15 1.46 -2.69
CA GLY A 89 9.47 2.80 -2.22
C GLY A 89 10.88 2.93 -1.65
N LEU A 90 11.37 1.91 -0.93
CA LEU A 90 12.73 1.90 -0.40
C LEU A 90 13.81 1.70 -1.47
N PHE A 91 13.56 0.85 -2.47
CA PHE A 91 14.53 0.54 -3.53
C PHE A 91 14.57 1.57 -4.66
N PHE A 92 13.46 2.27 -4.92
CA PHE A 92 13.32 3.20 -6.05
C PHE A 92 13.32 4.68 -5.64
N SER A 93 13.30 5.01 -4.35
CA SER A 93 13.44 6.42 -3.92
C SER A 93 14.91 6.84 -3.85
N ASP A 94 15.30 7.77 -4.71
CA ASP A 94 16.64 8.41 -4.72
C ASP A 94 16.93 9.26 -3.46
N SER A 95 15.93 9.44 -2.57
CA SER A 95 16.03 10.19 -1.32
C SER A 95 15.79 9.27 -0.11
N SER A 96 16.87 8.67 0.37
CA SER A 96 16.87 7.58 1.36
C SER A 96 16.15 7.89 2.68
N ASP A 97 16.06 9.16 3.10
CA ASP A 97 15.42 9.54 4.36
C ASP A 97 13.90 9.75 4.26
N ALA A 98 13.39 10.23 3.13
CA ALA A 98 11.95 10.50 2.97
C ALA A 98 11.15 9.21 2.71
N GLY A 99 11.74 8.27 1.95
CA GLY A 99 11.11 6.99 1.64
C GLY A 99 10.93 6.11 2.89
N LEU A 100 11.94 6.06 3.76
CA LEU A 100 11.93 5.21 4.95
C LEU A 100 10.88 5.68 5.99
N GLY A 101 10.71 6.99 6.15
CA GLY A 101 9.65 7.56 6.99
C GLY A 101 8.23 7.23 6.49
N THR A 102 8.04 7.23 5.17
CA THR A 102 6.76 6.89 4.53
C THR A 102 6.43 5.40 4.70
N VAL A 103 7.44 4.53 4.56
CA VAL A 103 7.32 3.10 4.79
C VAL A 103 6.90 2.79 6.22
N VAL A 104 7.65 3.30 7.19
CA VAL A 104 7.38 3.06 8.62
C VAL A 104 6.03 3.66 9.02
N GLY A 105 5.72 4.86 8.53
CA GLY A 105 4.43 5.52 8.76
C GLY A 105 3.24 4.69 8.26
N SER A 106 3.34 4.11 7.06
CA SER A 106 2.27 3.31 6.45
C SER A 106 1.97 2.03 7.23
N VAL A 107 3.00 1.34 7.72
CA VAL A 107 2.85 0.13 8.55
C VAL A 107 2.16 0.46 9.88
N VAL A 108 2.59 1.53 10.55
CA VAL A 108 2.00 1.96 11.82
C VAL A 108 0.56 2.46 11.63
N PHE A 109 0.30 3.20 10.55
CA PHE A 109 -1.03 3.70 10.21
C PHE A 109 -2.00 2.55 9.94
N ASN A 110 -1.64 1.59 9.08
CA ASN A 110 -2.51 0.45 8.78
C ASN A 110 -2.74 -0.42 10.01
N GLY A 111 -1.71 -0.70 10.80
CA GLY A 111 -1.85 -1.46 12.04
C GLY A 111 -2.72 -0.78 13.10
N THR A 112 -2.78 0.55 13.12
CA THR A 112 -3.53 1.29 14.15
C THR A 112 -4.94 1.67 13.67
N VAL A 113 -5.06 2.22 12.47
CA VAL A 113 -6.31 2.78 11.94
C VAL A 113 -7.21 1.71 11.38
N ILE A 114 -6.68 0.74 10.63
CA ILE A 114 -7.50 -0.35 10.08
C ILE A 114 -7.94 -1.28 11.21
N VAL A 115 -7.01 -1.76 12.03
CA VAL A 115 -7.34 -2.66 13.16
C VAL A 115 -8.19 -1.95 14.20
N GLY A 116 -7.83 -0.72 14.59
CA GLY A 116 -8.61 0.07 15.54
C GLY A 116 -10.00 0.41 15.01
N GLY A 117 -10.13 0.75 13.72
CA GLY A 117 -11.41 0.97 13.06
C GLY A 117 -12.27 -0.30 13.01
N ALA A 118 -11.68 -1.45 12.66
CA ALA A 118 -12.37 -2.73 12.65
C ALA A 118 -12.91 -3.11 14.04
N LEU A 119 -12.12 -2.91 15.10
CA LEU A 119 -12.55 -3.12 16.48
C LEU A 119 -13.68 -2.19 16.92
N LEU A 120 -13.68 -0.93 16.45
CA LEU A 120 -14.75 0.03 16.77
C LEU A 120 -16.06 -0.27 16.04
N VAL A 121 -15.99 -0.72 14.78
CA VAL A 121 -17.16 -1.00 13.94
C VAL A 121 -17.77 -2.37 14.25
N SER A 122 -16.94 -3.37 14.59
CA SER A 122 -17.39 -4.71 14.94
C SER A 122 -16.73 -5.18 16.24
N PRO A 123 -17.20 -4.70 17.41
CA PRO A 123 -16.62 -5.05 18.72
C PRO A 123 -16.92 -6.50 19.18
N SER A 124 -17.28 -7.41 18.28
CA SER A 124 -17.85 -8.72 18.62
C SER A 124 -16.81 -9.85 18.69
N GLU A 125 -16.73 -10.40 19.90
CA GLU A 125 -16.30 -11.75 20.33
C GLU A 125 -14.97 -12.26 19.78
N VAL A 126 -13.93 -11.84 20.49
CA VAL A 126 -12.69 -12.59 20.67
C VAL A 126 -13.03 -13.93 21.34
N PRO A 127 -12.73 -15.10 20.75
CA PRO A 127 -12.52 -16.33 21.50
C PRO A 127 -11.22 -16.28 22.31
#